data_AF-A0A829YEF3-F1
#
_entry.id   AF-A0A829YEF3-F1
#
_cell.length_a   1.000
_cell.length_b   1.000
_cell.length_c   1.000
_cell.angle_alpha   90.00
_cell.angle_beta   90.00
_cell.angle_gamma   90.00
#
_symmetry.space_group_name_H-M   'P 1'
#
loop_
_entity.id
_entity.type
_entity.pdbx_description
1 polymer ?
#
loop_
_entity_poly.entity_id
_entity_poly.type
_entity_poly.pdbx_seq_one_letter_code
_entity_poly.pdbx_strand_id
1 'polypeptide(L)'
;MRFAVIASKMAVLSAIGLVAALPLGSAYAACTRPNFKITVPDGAAATEAEMKTAAQTLVKLDQEMGEYLRCIKGDASQATVGKDEATRQKLVQEYVDSHNATTDELAGLAACYNAQVEAFQKTKGGAGGKTADCSSHMAAAKNRTPGPAPGGTPMPSNIVKEADGYSFELQGGAWSYTLIRDDTPRYCGDSEKHCVRRTVFVTNGSEQELECKAYIKYEGADAKGNAQPEAQAVVLRKSVRAVIASMAHQGVNAATFEASCKPRPPLPPLDTQAGCKYEVVKPVNISDFYPPEAREADEQGPVVVEFTVPGKAASPTDIKVIASSLSPRLDQGAVQAVGAMIMSSQCKNQRYRLRLNFQLEE
;
A
#
# COMPACT_ATOMS: atom_id res chain seq x y z
N MET A 1 27.71 -26.80 72.87
CA MET A 1 27.73 -27.19 71.44
C MET A 1 28.28 -26.02 70.64
N ARG A 2 29.44 -26.21 70.00
CA ARG A 2 30.10 -25.26 69.08
C ARG A 2 29.63 -25.58 67.66
N PHE A 3 29.41 -24.58 66.80
CA PHE A 3 29.69 -24.52 65.34
C PHE A 3 29.35 -23.07 64.90
N ALA A 4 30.33 -22.19 64.63
CA ALA A 4 31.04 -21.95 63.34
C ALA A 4 30.09 -21.44 62.23
N VAL A 5 30.10 -20.12 61.92
CA VAL A 5 30.75 -19.45 60.76
C VAL A 5 30.22 -19.97 59.41
N ILE A 6 29.72 -19.12 58.50
CA ILE A 6 30.46 -18.65 57.31
C ILE A 6 29.74 -17.44 56.67
N ALA A 7 30.52 -16.38 56.45
CA ALA A 7 30.21 -15.24 55.60
C ALA A 7 30.13 -15.66 54.12
N SER A 8 29.11 -15.21 53.39
CA SER A 8 29.06 -15.39 51.93
C SER A 8 29.27 -14.06 51.22
N LYS A 9 30.24 -14.09 50.31
CA LYS A 9 30.84 -12.98 49.58
C LYS A 9 29.88 -12.44 48.52
N MET A 10 29.86 -11.10 48.38
CA MET A 10 29.37 -10.40 47.19
C MET A 10 30.12 -10.89 45.95
N ALA A 11 29.39 -11.38 44.95
CA ALA A 11 29.86 -11.55 43.59
C ALA A 11 29.07 -10.58 42.69
N VAL A 12 29.73 -9.48 42.33
CA VAL A 12 29.27 -8.55 41.30
C VAL A 12 29.52 -9.22 39.94
N LEU A 13 28.46 -9.65 39.26
CA LEU A 13 28.53 -10.08 37.87
C LEU A 13 28.14 -8.90 36.96
N SER A 14 29.15 -8.29 36.33
CA SER A 14 28.98 -7.43 35.17
C SER A 14 28.53 -8.28 33.98
N ALA A 15 27.28 -8.12 33.55
CA ALA A 15 26.80 -8.61 32.27
C ALA A 15 27.04 -7.56 31.19
N ILE A 16 28.08 -7.77 30.36
CA ILE A 16 28.28 -7.03 29.11
C ILE A 16 27.23 -7.57 28.12
N GLY A 17 26.15 -6.82 27.94
CA GLY A 17 25.15 -7.08 26.92
C GLY A 17 25.70 -6.73 25.54
N LEU A 18 26.04 -7.75 24.75
CA LEU A 18 26.32 -7.62 23.33
C LEU A 18 25.00 -7.28 22.61
N VAL A 19 24.79 -6.00 22.30
CA VAL A 19 23.69 -5.57 21.43
C VAL A 19 24.08 -5.96 20.01
N ALA A 20 23.59 -7.12 19.56
CA ALA A 20 23.59 -7.47 18.15
C ALA A 20 22.64 -6.50 17.42
N ALA A 21 23.22 -5.49 16.79
CA ALA A 21 22.51 -4.64 15.83
C ALA A 21 22.14 -5.51 14.62
N LEU A 22 20.92 -6.06 14.63
CA LEU A 22 20.30 -6.61 13.44
C LEU A 22 19.94 -5.42 12.53
N PRO A 23 20.53 -5.29 11.32
CA PRO A 23 20.03 -4.33 10.37
C PRO A 23 18.62 -4.77 9.96
N LEU A 24 17.62 -4.01 10.37
CA LEU A 24 16.29 -4.01 9.76
C LEU A 24 16.41 -3.34 8.38
N GLY A 25 17.19 -3.92 7.49
CA GLY A 25 17.05 -3.70 6.07
C GLY A 25 15.91 -4.60 5.61
N SER A 26 14.79 -4.01 5.20
CA SER A 26 13.87 -4.69 4.31
C SER A 26 14.69 -5.12 3.09
N ALA A 27 15.09 -6.39 3.07
CA ALA A 27 15.71 -7.02 1.92
C ALA A 27 14.64 -7.15 0.84
N TYR A 28 14.30 -6.04 0.19
CA TYR A 28 13.78 -6.11 -1.17
C TYR A 28 14.90 -6.75 -1.97
N ALA A 29 14.76 -8.05 -2.23
CA ALA A 29 15.65 -8.77 -3.12
C ALA A 29 15.74 -7.94 -4.42
N ALA A 30 16.96 -7.70 -4.91
CA ALA A 30 17.17 -6.99 -6.17
C ALA A 30 16.19 -7.53 -7.21
N CYS A 31 15.46 -6.64 -7.90
CA CYS A 31 14.46 -7.04 -8.89
C CYS A 31 15.10 -7.95 -9.94
N THR A 32 14.97 -9.25 -9.74
CA THR A 32 15.67 -10.26 -10.54
C THR A 32 14.72 -10.67 -11.63
N ARG A 33 15.12 -10.45 -12.89
CA ARG A 33 14.34 -10.91 -14.03
C ARG A 33 14.17 -12.43 -13.94
N PRO A 34 12.94 -12.96 -13.91
CA PRO A 34 12.71 -14.39 -13.91
C PRO A 34 13.37 -15.05 -15.12
N ASN A 35 14.20 -16.07 -14.89
CA ASN A 35 14.86 -16.81 -15.96
C ASN A 35 13.98 -17.98 -16.40
N PHE A 36 13.12 -17.73 -17.39
CA PHE A 36 12.27 -18.76 -17.95
C PHE A 36 12.82 -19.28 -19.27
N LYS A 37 12.99 -20.60 -19.34
CA LYS A 37 13.15 -21.32 -20.60
C LYS A 37 11.80 -21.87 -21.01
N ILE A 38 10.99 -21.08 -21.73
CA ILE A 38 9.75 -21.57 -22.31
C ILE A 38 10.03 -22.18 -23.68
N THR A 39 9.48 -23.37 -23.90
CA THR A 39 9.38 -23.97 -25.23
C THR A 39 7.91 -24.05 -25.60
N VAL A 40 7.56 -23.41 -26.72
CA VAL A 40 6.23 -23.53 -27.31
C VAL A 40 6.24 -24.78 -28.19
N PRO A 41 5.36 -25.77 -27.96
CA PRO A 41 5.30 -26.97 -28.80
C PRO A 41 4.71 -26.63 -30.18
N ASP A 42 5.17 -27.32 -31.22
CA ASP A 42 4.63 -27.19 -32.59
C ASP A 42 3.23 -27.79 -32.63
N GLY A 43 2.21 -26.97 -32.80
CA GLY A 43 0.81 -27.37 -32.73
C GLY A 43 0.43 -28.45 -33.74
N ALA A 44 1.12 -28.53 -34.89
CA ALA A 44 0.86 -29.57 -35.88
C ALA A 44 1.31 -30.96 -35.40
N ALA A 45 2.30 -31.03 -34.51
CA ALA A 45 2.92 -32.25 -34.01
C ALA A 45 2.67 -32.51 -32.52
N ALA A 46 2.23 -31.51 -31.76
CA ALA A 46 2.09 -31.57 -30.30
C ALA A 46 0.99 -32.53 -29.85
N THR A 47 1.13 -33.00 -28.61
CA THR A 47 0.06 -33.64 -27.84
C THR A 47 -0.78 -32.60 -27.10
N GLU A 48 -2.01 -32.97 -26.72
CA GLU A 48 -2.87 -32.11 -25.88
C GLU A 48 -2.20 -31.77 -24.54
N ALA A 49 -1.48 -32.73 -23.95
CA ALA A 49 -0.75 -32.53 -22.70
C ALA A 49 0.38 -31.49 -22.82
N GLU A 50 1.12 -31.50 -23.93
CA GLU A 50 2.15 -30.49 -24.21
C GLU A 50 1.54 -29.09 -24.39
N MET A 51 0.44 -28.99 -25.16
CA MET A 51 -0.26 -27.71 -25.36
C MET A 51 -0.80 -27.13 -24.05
N LYS A 52 -1.35 -27.97 -23.15
CA LYS A 52 -1.84 -27.56 -21.82
C LYS A 52 -0.70 -27.12 -20.91
N THR A 53 0.41 -27.85 -20.91
CA THR A 53 1.60 -27.51 -20.12
C THR A 53 2.20 -26.19 -20.57
N ALA A 54 2.25 -25.95 -21.88
CA ALA A 54 2.72 -24.69 -22.44
C ALA A 54 1.82 -23.50 -22.05
N ALA A 55 0.49 -23.67 -22.09
CA ALA A 55 -0.44 -22.65 -21.58
C ALA A 55 -0.21 -22.33 -20.10
N GLN A 56 -0.13 -23.34 -19.24
CA GLN A 56 0.11 -23.15 -17.81
C GLN A 56 1.45 -22.45 -17.54
N THR A 57 2.48 -22.82 -18.30
CA THR A 57 3.81 -22.20 -18.20
C THR A 57 3.79 -20.73 -18.62
N LEU A 58 3.07 -20.39 -19.70
CA LEU A 58 2.92 -19.01 -20.17
C LEU A 58 2.16 -18.14 -19.17
N VAL A 59 1.09 -18.67 -18.55
CA VAL A 59 0.35 -17.96 -17.48
C VAL A 59 1.26 -17.70 -16.28
N LYS A 60 2.07 -18.68 -15.87
CA LYS A 60 3.02 -18.50 -14.78
C LYS A 60 4.10 -17.47 -15.11
N LEU A 61 4.62 -17.49 -16.35
CA LEU A 61 5.58 -16.49 -16.82
C LEU A 61 4.98 -15.08 -16.81
N ASP A 62 3.74 -14.91 -17.29
CA ASP A 62 3.05 -13.63 -17.29
C ASP A 62 2.93 -13.05 -15.86
N GLN A 63 2.56 -13.90 -14.89
CA GLN A 63 2.48 -13.51 -13.48
C GLN A 63 3.84 -13.08 -12.90
N GLU A 64 4.88 -13.90 -13.06
CA GLU A 64 6.22 -13.59 -12.52
C GLU A 64 6.88 -12.41 -13.23
N MET A 65 6.68 -12.25 -14.55
CA MET A 65 7.13 -11.06 -15.27
C MET A 65 6.34 -9.81 -14.88
N GLY A 66 5.05 -9.93 -14.57
CA GLY A 66 4.25 -8.85 -14.01
C GLY A 66 4.73 -8.41 -12.64
N GLU A 67 5.13 -9.34 -11.77
CA GLU A 67 5.80 -9.06 -10.50
C GLU A 67 7.14 -8.35 -10.71
N TYR A 68 7.97 -8.84 -11.63
CA TYR A 68 9.23 -8.21 -12.00
C TYR A 68 9.04 -6.79 -12.54
N LEU A 69 8.08 -6.56 -13.44
CA LEU A 69 7.79 -5.24 -14.01
C LEU A 69 7.32 -4.25 -12.93
N ARG A 70 6.51 -4.70 -11.97
CA ARG A 70 6.13 -3.90 -10.80
C ARG A 70 7.34 -3.58 -9.91
N CYS A 71 8.24 -4.55 -9.72
CA CYS A 71 9.46 -4.37 -8.94
C CYS A 71 10.37 -3.31 -9.58
N ILE A 72 10.76 -3.47 -10.86
CA ILE A 72 11.66 -2.52 -11.53
C ILE A 72 11.05 -1.13 -11.70
N LYS A 73 9.71 -1.04 -11.79
CA LYS A 73 9.01 0.26 -11.76
C LYS A 73 9.22 0.96 -10.42
N GLY A 74 9.10 0.22 -9.31
CA GLY A 74 9.38 0.71 -7.96
C GLY A 74 10.84 1.17 -7.84
N ASP A 75 11.80 0.32 -8.22
CA ASP A 75 13.24 0.65 -8.16
C ASP A 75 13.59 1.88 -9.00
N ALA A 76 13.12 1.95 -10.25
CA ALA A 76 13.35 3.08 -11.14
C ALA A 76 12.74 4.36 -10.56
N SER A 77 11.52 4.28 -10.03
CA SER A 77 10.86 5.43 -9.41
C SER A 77 11.61 5.90 -8.15
N GLN A 78 12.03 4.99 -7.28
CA GLN A 78 12.84 5.32 -6.10
C GLN A 78 14.18 5.95 -6.49
N ALA A 79 14.82 5.44 -7.55
CA ALA A 79 16.07 6.00 -8.06
C ALA A 79 15.92 7.45 -8.57
N THR A 80 14.71 7.86 -8.97
CA THR A 80 14.43 9.24 -9.41
C THR A 80 14.20 10.24 -8.28
N VAL A 81 13.97 9.77 -7.05
CA VAL A 81 13.70 10.64 -5.91
C VAL A 81 14.89 11.56 -5.65
N GLY A 82 14.62 12.85 -5.48
CA GLY A 82 15.64 13.87 -5.21
C GLY A 82 16.58 14.19 -6.38
N LYS A 83 16.36 13.61 -7.56
CA LYS A 83 17.19 13.85 -8.76
C LYS A 83 16.70 15.06 -9.56
N ASP A 84 17.66 15.71 -10.22
CA ASP A 84 17.38 16.74 -11.22
C ASP A 84 16.64 16.15 -12.44
N GLU A 85 16.05 17.02 -13.24
CA GLU A 85 15.18 16.62 -14.35
C GLU A 85 15.91 15.82 -15.43
N ALA A 86 17.16 16.16 -15.76
CA ALA A 86 17.92 15.44 -16.79
C ALA A 86 18.27 14.02 -16.32
N THR A 87 18.69 13.88 -15.06
CA THR A 87 18.94 12.56 -14.46
C THR A 87 17.65 11.73 -14.37
N ARG A 88 16.53 12.36 -14.01
CA ARG A 88 15.22 11.70 -13.94
C ARG A 88 14.79 11.17 -15.30
N GLN A 89 14.89 11.98 -16.35
CA GLN A 89 14.53 11.56 -17.71
C GLN A 89 15.36 10.36 -18.17
N LYS A 90 16.65 10.33 -17.85
CA LYS A 90 17.51 9.20 -18.16
C LYS A 90 17.07 7.91 -17.45
N LEU A 91 16.81 7.98 -16.14
CA LEU A 91 16.35 6.82 -15.35
C LEU A 91 14.97 6.31 -15.82
N VAL A 92 14.06 7.23 -16.17
CA VAL A 92 12.77 6.87 -16.75
C VAL A 92 12.94 6.18 -18.10
N GLN A 93 13.86 6.66 -18.95
CA GLN A 93 14.13 6.02 -20.23
C GLN A 93 14.70 4.60 -20.06
N GLU A 94 15.64 4.39 -19.13
CA GLU A 94 16.19 3.06 -18.81
C GLU A 94 15.10 2.08 -18.33
N TYR A 95 14.13 2.59 -17.55
CA TYR A 95 12.94 1.82 -17.16
C TYR A 95 12.04 1.50 -18.36
N VAL A 96 11.74 2.48 -19.21
CA VAL A 96 10.90 2.30 -20.40
C VAL A 96 11.51 1.25 -21.34
N ASP A 97 12.81 1.31 -21.57
CA ASP A 97 13.52 0.33 -22.39
C ASP A 97 13.43 -1.08 -21.81
N SER A 98 13.63 -1.21 -20.49
CA SER A 98 13.51 -2.49 -19.78
C SER A 98 12.08 -3.05 -19.81
N HIS A 99 11.08 -2.19 -19.58
CA HIS A 99 9.67 -2.54 -19.62
C HIS A 99 9.24 -2.99 -21.02
N ASN A 100 9.62 -2.24 -22.05
CA ASN A 100 9.29 -2.59 -23.44
C ASN A 100 9.93 -3.93 -23.82
N ALA A 101 11.21 -4.13 -23.50
CA ALA A 101 11.89 -5.39 -23.79
C ALA A 101 11.20 -6.62 -23.15
N THR A 102 10.73 -6.52 -21.91
CA THR A 102 10.01 -7.60 -21.24
C THR A 102 8.61 -7.81 -21.81
N THR A 103 7.87 -6.74 -22.09
CA THR A 103 6.51 -6.86 -22.64
C THR A 103 6.52 -7.35 -24.10
N ASP A 104 7.56 -7.02 -24.88
CA ASP A 104 7.74 -7.53 -26.25
C ASP A 104 7.98 -9.05 -26.24
N GLU A 105 8.77 -9.55 -25.29
CA GLU A 105 8.99 -10.98 -25.13
C GLU A 105 7.69 -11.74 -24.82
N LEU A 106 6.91 -11.25 -23.84
CA LEU A 106 5.61 -11.84 -23.50
C LEU A 106 4.65 -11.84 -24.70
N ALA A 107 4.57 -10.72 -25.42
CA ALA A 107 3.71 -10.59 -26.59
C ALA A 107 4.12 -11.55 -27.72
N GLY A 108 5.42 -11.70 -27.97
CA GLY A 108 5.94 -12.62 -28.99
C GLY A 108 5.66 -14.09 -28.65
N LEU A 109 5.85 -14.48 -27.38
CA LEU A 109 5.55 -15.84 -26.91
C LEU A 109 4.05 -16.14 -26.97
N ALA A 110 3.20 -15.21 -26.54
CA ALA A 110 1.75 -15.36 -26.60
C ALA A 110 1.25 -15.47 -28.05
N ALA A 111 1.76 -14.63 -28.96
CA ALA A 111 1.43 -14.69 -30.38
C ALA A 111 1.85 -16.02 -31.01
N CYS A 112 3.07 -16.50 -30.69
CA CYS A 112 3.55 -17.80 -31.14
C CYS A 112 2.63 -18.93 -30.64
N TYR A 113 2.33 -18.96 -29.34
CA TYR A 113 1.46 -19.98 -28.76
C TYR A 113 0.07 -19.99 -29.40
N ASN A 114 -0.54 -18.83 -29.60
CA ASN A 114 -1.86 -18.73 -30.25
C ASN A 114 -1.84 -19.30 -31.68
N ALA A 115 -0.79 -19.02 -32.46
CA ALA A 115 -0.62 -19.63 -33.79
C ALA A 115 -0.50 -21.17 -33.71
N GLN A 116 0.19 -21.69 -32.68
CA GLN A 116 0.29 -23.13 -32.46
C GLN A 116 -1.04 -23.76 -31.98
N VAL A 117 -1.83 -23.05 -31.18
CA VAL A 117 -3.18 -23.49 -30.82
C VAL A 117 -4.06 -23.62 -32.07
N GLU A 118 -4.00 -22.65 -32.98
CA GLU A 118 -4.73 -22.74 -34.26
C GLU A 118 -4.27 -23.93 -35.11
N ALA A 119 -2.95 -24.17 -35.19
CA ALA A 119 -2.39 -25.32 -35.91
C ALA A 119 -2.89 -26.64 -35.29
N PHE A 120 -2.82 -26.77 -33.97
CA PHE A 120 -3.29 -27.94 -33.23
C PHE A 120 -4.78 -28.20 -33.45
N GLN A 121 -5.61 -27.16 -33.42
CA GLN A 121 -7.05 -27.29 -33.68
C GLN A 121 -7.36 -27.81 -35.09
N LYS A 122 -6.56 -27.39 -36.09
CA LYS A 122 -6.69 -27.79 -37.49
C LYS A 122 -6.18 -29.20 -37.76
N THR A 123 -5.04 -29.60 -37.19
CA THR A 123 -4.40 -30.91 -37.47
C THR A 123 -4.80 -32.01 -36.49
N LYS A 124 -5.37 -31.64 -35.34
CA LYS A 124 -5.60 -32.52 -34.17
C LYS A 124 -4.30 -33.00 -33.49
N GLY A 125 -3.20 -32.29 -33.72
CA GLY A 125 -1.91 -32.60 -33.11
C GLY A 125 -1.22 -33.84 -33.69
N GLY A 126 -0.24 -34.37 -32.96
CA GLY A 126 0.58 -35.51 -33.35
C GLY A 126 1.19 -36.27 -32.17
N ALA A 127 2.34 -36.92 -32.41
CA ALA A 127 3.02 -37.76 -31.41
C ALA A 127 3.82 -36.96 -30.35
N GLY A 128 3.92 -35.64 -30.48
CA GLY A 128 4.64 -34.75 -29.59
C GLY A 128 6.13 -34.60 -29.89
N GLY A 129 6.84 -33.90 -29.01
CA GLY A 129 8.30 -33.79 -28.99
C GLY A 129 8.92 -32.78 -29.96
N LYS A 130 8.11 -32.00 -30.70
CA LYS A 130 8.59 -30.95 -31.60
C LYS A 130 8.30 -29.56 -31.03
N THR A 131 9.31 -28.69 -31.06
CA THR A 131 9.18 -27.28 -30.66
C THR A 131 8.88 -26.38 -31.85
N ALA A 132 7.99 -25.41 -31.66
CA ALA A 132 7.71 -24.38 -32.65
C ALA A 132 8.89 -23.39 -32.77
N ASP A 133 9.08 -22.86 -33.98
CA ASP A 133 9.94 -21.71 -34.18
C ASP A 133 9.15 -20.41 -33.93
N CYS A 134 9.43 -19.76 -32.81
CA CYS A 134 8.79 -18.49 -32.43
C CYS A 134 9.56 -17.25 -32.92
N SER A 135 10.68 -17.40 -33.64
CA SER A 135 11.58 -16.29 -33.98
C SER A 135 10.88 -15.14 -34.72
N SER A 136 9.98 -15.46 -35.66
CA SER A 136 9.21 -14.47 -36.41
C SER A 136 8.22 -13.69 -35.54
N HIS A 137 7.54 -14.35 -34.60
CA HIS A 137 6.64 -13.72 -33.65
C HIS A 137 7.40 -12.82 -32.66
N MET A 138 8.58 -13.26 -32.23
CA MET A 138 9.46 -12.47 -31.37
C MET A 138 9.99 -11.22 -32.10
N ALA A 139 10.36 -11.35 -33.38
CA ALA A 139 10.78 -10.21 -34.19
C ALA A 139 9.62 -9.23 -34.44
N ALA A 140 8.42 -9.73 -34.71
CA ALA A 140 7.23 -8.91 -34.90
C ALA A 140 6.86 -8.13 -33.63
N ALA A 141 6.98 -8.76 -32.46
CA ALA A 141 6.71 -8.10 -31.18
C ALA A 141 7.67 -6.94 -30.88
N LYS A 142 8.96 -7.05 -31.24
CA LYS A 142 9.95 -5.96 -31.09
C LYS A 142 9.70 -4.76 -31.99
N ASN A 143 9.03 -4.97 -33.13
CA ASN A 143 8.73 -3.93 -34.11
C ASN A 143 7.38 -3.26 -33.86
N ARG A 144 6.63 -3.67 -32.83
CA ARG A 144 5.37 -3.01 -32.49
C ARG A 144 5.69 -1.60 -31.98
N THR A 145 4.88 -0.63 -32.38
CA THR A 145 4.95 0.70 -31.76
C THR A 145 4.69 0.51 -30.27
N PRO A 146 5.62 0.91 -29.38
CA PRO A 146 5.38 0.83 -27.95
C PRO A 146 4.06 1.55 -27.64
N GLY A 147 3.18 0.91 -26.88
CA GLY A 147 2.04 1.63 -26.31
C GLY A 147 2.59 2.80 -25.48
N PRO A 148 1.88 3.93 -25.40
CA PRO A 148 2.29 5.01 -24.51
C PRO A 148 2.56 4.44 -23.11
N ALA A 149 3.68 4.83 -22.50
CA ALA A 149 4.01 4.41 -21.14
C ALA A 149 2.80 4.70 -20.22
N PRO A 150 2.45 3.81 -19.27
CA PRO A 150 1.37 4.09 -18.33
C PRO A 150 1.72 5.33 -17.51
N GLY A 151 1.03 6.43 -17.79
CA GLY A 151 1.25 7.72 -17.11
C GLY A 151 1.98 8.74 -17.98
N GLY A 152 1.33 9.21 -19.03
CA GLY A 152 1.61 10.55 -19.56
C GLY A 152 1.23 11.58 -18.49
N THR A 153 2.16 12.47 -18.15
CA THR A 153 1.86 13.59 -17.25
C THR A 153 1.68 14.84 -18.11
N PRO A 154 0.49 15.46 -18.15
CA PRO A 154 0.39 16.87 -18.49
C PRO A 154 0.89 17.69 -17.29
N MET A 155 1.77 18.67 -17.53
CA MET A 155 1.96 19.81 -16.63
C MET A 155 0.84 20.85 -16.86
N PRO A 156 0.56 21.82 -15.95
CA PRO A 156 1.21 22.15 -14.68
C PRO A 156 0.24 22.09 -13.49
N SER A 157 0.68 21.52 -12.38
CA SER A 157 0.12 21.79 -11.06
C SER A 157 1.28 21.97 -10.10
N ASN A 158 1.07 22.73 -9.03
CA ASN A 158 2.01 22.79 -7.90
C ASN A 158 2.17 21.41 -7.21
N ILE A 159 1.59 20.33 -7.74
CA ILE A 159 1.61 18.99 -7.18
C ILE A 159 2.38 18.09 -8.15
N VAL A 160 3.62 17.77 -7.80
CA VAL A 160 4.54 16.94 -8.57
C VAL A 160 4.53 15.53 -8.02
N LYS A 161 4.21 14.54 -8.84
CA LYS A 161 4.48 13.14 -8.50
C LYS A 161 6.00 12.92 -8.54
N GLU A 162 6.64 12.74 -7.39
CA GLU A 162 8.09 12.54 -7.34
C GLU A 162 8.46 11.10 -7.73
N ALA A 163 7.72 10.11 -7.22
CA ALA A 163 8.00 8.70 -7.49
C ALA A 163 6.81 7.79 -7.16
N ASP A 164 6.63 6.71 -7.92
CA ASP A 164 5.80 5.58 -7.52
C ASP A 164 6.58 4.65 -6.58
N GLY A 165 5.92 4.10 -5.58
CA GLY A 165 6.42 3.00 -4.76
C GLY A 165 6.09 1.63 -5.36
N TYR A 166 6.31 0.58 -4.57
CA TYR A 166 5.92 -0.79 -4.94
C TYR A 166 4.40 -0.99 -4.95
N SER A 167 3.96 -2.03 -5.66
CA SER A 167 2.56 -2.48 -5.72
C SER A 167 2.45 -3.94 -5.31
N PHE A 168 1.49 -4.24 -4.43
CA PHE A 168 1.33 -5.54 -3.78
C PHE A 168 -0.06 -6.11 -4.07
N GLU A 169 -0.10 -7.38 -4.46
CA GLU A 169 -1.34 -8.10 -4.70
C GLU A 169 -2.02 -8.54 -3.40
N LEU A 170 -3.34 -8.54 -3.41
CA LEU A 170 -4.20 -8.99 -2.32
C LEU A 170 -5.46 -9.64 -2.87
N GLN A 171 -6.19 -10.36 -2.01
CA GLN A 171 -7.48 -10.90 -2.40
C GLN A 171 -8.44 -9.75 -2.76
N GLY A 172 -8.96 -9.78 -3.99
CA GLY A 172 -9.90 -8.77 -4.50
C GLY A 172 -9.27 -7.50 -5.07
N GLY A 173 -7.93 -7.46 -5.26
CA GLY A 173 -7.21 -6.39 -5.97
C GLY A 173 -5.84 -6.10 -5.36
N ALA A 174 -5.16 -5.07 -5.84
CA ALA A 174 -3.84 -4.67 -5.37
C ALA A 174 -3.87 -3.35 -4.59
N TRP A 175 -2.81 -3.06 -3.83
CA TRP A 175 -2.54 -1.70 -3.37
C TRP A 175 -1.13 -1.26 -3.76
N SER A 176 -0.94 0.05 -3.86
CA SER A 176 0.33 0.69 -4.17
C SER A 176 0.47 1.96 -3.36
N TYR A 177 1.65 2.57 -3.39
CA TYR A 177 1.88 3.86 -2.77
C TYR A 177 2.71 4.78 -3.67
N THR A 178 2.60 6.08 -3.47
CA THR A 178 3.25 7.10 -4.31
C THR A 178 3.68 8.27 -3.45
N LEU A 179 4.87 8.81 -3.71
CA LEU A 179 5.35 10.06 -3.13
C LEU A 179 4.96 11.24 -4.03
N ILE A 180 4.23 12.18 -3.45
CA ILE A 180 3.81 13.41 -4.10
C ILE A 180 4.42 14.59 -3.34
N ARG A 181 4.97 15.56 -4.07
CA ARG A 181 5.43 16.85 -3.56
C ARG A 181 4.48 17.95 -4.01
N ASP A 182 3.97 18.71 -3.06
CA ASP A 182 3.29 19.98 -3.29
C ASP A 182 4.30 21.13 -3.13
N ASP A 183 4.65 21.73 -4.26
CA ASP A 183 5.51 22.90 -4.45
C ASP A 183 4.78 24.23 -4.21
N THR A 184 3.51 24.20 -3.77
CA THR A 184 2.82 25.43 -3.34
C THR A 184 3.64 26.07 -2.22
N PRO A 185 4.11 27.32 -2.38
CA PRO A 185 4.96 27.97 -1.38
C PRO A 185 4.23 28.07 -0.04
N ARG A 186 4.76 27.40 0.98
CA ARG A 186 4.28 27.48 2.37
C ARG A 186 5.41 27.96 3.26
N TYR A 187 5.10 28.72 4.30
CA TYR A 187 6.09 29.08 5.30
C TYR A 187 6.30 27.93 6.28
N CYS A 188 7.55 27.68 6.65
CA CYS A 188 7.89 26.73 7.71
C CYS A 188 7.66 27.39 9.08
N GLY A 189 6.39 27.58 9.48
CA GLY A 189 6.04 28.34 10.69
C GLY A 189 6.37 29.84 10.58
N ASP A 190 6.97 30.42 11.62
CA ASP A 190 7.19 31.88 11.77
C ASP A 190 8.41 32.45 11.00
N SER A 191 8.92 31.76 9.99
CA SER A 191 10.17 32.16 9.30
C SER A 191 9.97 32.51 7.82
N GLU A 192 10.87 33.35 7.26
CA GLU A 192 10.97 33.63 5.82
C GLU A 192 11.33 32.39 4.97
N LYS A 193 11.50 31.20 5.58
CA LYS A 193 11.88 29.98 4.87
C LYS A 193 10.66 29.31 4.27
N HIS A 194 10.74 29.03 2.97
CA HIS A 194 9.74 28.24 2.26
C HIS A 194 9.92 26.74 2.51
N CYS A 195 8.81 26.05 2.67
CA CYS A 195 8.70 24.61 2.79
C CYS A 195 7.91 24.04 1.61
N VAL A 196 8.29 22.83 1.22
CA VAL A 196 7.52 21.97 0.32
C VAL A 196 6.86 20.87 1.14
N ARG A 197 5.62 20.53 0.81
CA ARG A 197 4.90 19.44 1.47
C ARG A 197 5.12 18.17 0.68
N ARG A 198 5.59 17.11 1.31
CA ARG A 198 5.64 15.77 0.71
C ARG A 198 4.63 14.87 1.38
N THR A 199 3.99 14.01 0.61
CA THR A 199 2.94 13.12 1.09
C THR A 199 3.07 11.75 0.44
N VAL A 200 3.05 10.71 1.26
CA VAL A 200 2.91 9.34 0.77
C VAL A 200 1.43 9.00 0.74
N PHE A 201 0.91 8.85 -0.47
CA PHE A 201 -0.44 8.36 -0.70
C PHE A 201 -0.41 6.85 -0.90
N VAL A 202 -1.33 6.13 -0.26
CA VAL A 202 -1.61 4.73 -0.55
C VAL A 202 -2.88 4.65 -1.38
N THR A 203 -2.81 3.97 -2.52
CA THR A 203 -3.96 3.60 -3.35
C THR A 203 -4.33 2.16 -3.04
N ASN A 204 -5.49 1.94 -2.43
CA ASN A 204 -6.01 0.61 -2.15
C ASN A 204 -7.09 0.24 -3.17
N GLY A 205 -6.70 -0.54 -4.17
CA GLY A 205 -7.60 -1.10 -5.18
C GLY A 205 -8.23 -2.44 -4.78
N SER A 206 -8.01 -2.94 -3.56
CA SER A 206 -8.58 -4.21 -3.07
C SER A 206 -9.98 -4.04 -2.45
N GLU A 207 -10.63 -5.16 -2.12
CA GLU A 207 -11.89 -5.19 -1.36
C GLU A 207 -11.69 -5.11 0.16
N GLN A 208 -10.45 -5.13 0.62
CA GLN A 208 -10.10 -5.16 2.04
C GLN A 208 -9.78 -3.75 2.55
N GLU A 209 -10.16 -3.45 3.79
CA GLU A 209 -9.63 -2.27 4.49
C GLU A 209 -8.20 -2.58 4.97
N LEU A 210 -7.30 -1.61 4.85
CA LEU A 210 -5.89 -1.78 5.18
C LEU A 210 -5.50 -0.91 6.38
N GLU A 211 -4.64 -1.43 7.24
CA GLU A 211 -3.84 -0.65 8.19
C GLU A 211 -2.46 -0.43 7.59
N CYS A 212 -2.11 0.82 7.31
CA CYS A 212 -0.88 1.20 6.65
C CYS A 212 0.01 2.02 7.57
N LYS A 213 1.32 1.75 7.54
CA LYS A 213 2.37 2.59 8.10
C LYS A 213 3.25 3.10 6.97
N ALA A 214 3.62 4.37 6.99
CA ALA A 214 4.50 4.95 5.98
C ALA A 214 5.52 5.89 6.60
N TYR A 215 6.68 6.03 5.94
CA TYR A 215 7.70 6.99 6.31
C TYR A 215 8.26 7.71 5.08
N ILE A 216 8.85 8.89 5.32
CA ILE A 216 9.66 9.62 4.35
C ILE A 216 11.02 9.85 5.01
N LYS A 217 12.10 9.35 4.43
CA LYS A 217 13.46 9.64 4.87
C LYS A 217 14.01 10.80 4.04
N TYR A 218 14.59 11.82 4.67
CA TYR A 218 15.17 12.97 3.99
C TYR A 218 16.70 12.88 3.89
N GLU A 219 17.29 13.59 2.93
CA GLU A 219 18.75 13.82 2.85
C GLU A 219 19.27 14.76 3.96
N GLY A 220 18.40 15.18 4.87
CA GLY A 220 18.68 15.95 6.07
C GLY A 220 17.58 15.72 7.09
N ALA A 221 16.75 16.73 7.32
CA ALA A 221 15.58 16.62 8.19
C ALA A 221 14.40 17.43 7.64
N ASP A 222 13.19 17.06 8.04
CA ASP A 222 12.00 17.85 7.82
C ASP A 222 12.04 19.17 8.64
N ALA A 223 11.06 20.04 8.45
CA ALA A 223 10.97 21.34 9.13
C ALA A 223 10.77 21.21 10.65
N LYS A 224 10.43 20.02 11.16
CA LYS A 224 10.33 19.70 12.58
C LYS A 224 11.63 19.07 13.13
N GLY A 225 12.67 18.93 12.29
CA GLY A 225 13.95 18.33 12.68
C GLY A 225 13.98 16.80 12.61
N ASN A 226 12.97 16.15 12.03
CA ASN A 226 12.92 14.69 11.90
C ASN A 226 13.58 14.24 10.59
N ALA A 227 14.59 13.38 10.68
CA ALA A 227 15.25 12.80 9.51
C ALA A 227 14.36 11.76 8.78
N GLN A 228 13.49 11.09 9.52
CA GLN A 228 12.59 10.06 9.00
C GLN A 228 11.25 10.11 9.73
N PRO A 229 10.39 11.13 9.47
CA PRO A 229 9.04 11.13 10.00
C PRO A 229 8.26 9.90 9.51
N GLU A 230 7.44 9.36 10.41
CA GLU A 230 6.56 8.21 10.16
C GLU A 230 5.15 8.49 10.66
N ALA A 231 4.16 7.87 10.02
CA ALA A 231 2.77 7.92 10.45
C ALA A 231 2.02 6.65 10.03
N GLN A 232 0.80 6.51 10.54
CA GLN A 232 -0.06 5.38 10.26
C GLN A 232 -1.49 5.82 9.96
N ALA A 233 -2.17 5.10 9.09
CA ALA A 233 -3.53 5.41 8.68
C ALA A 233 -4.30 4.15 8.25
N VAL A 234 -5.62 4.19 8.41
CA VAL A 234 -6.53 3.20 7.83
C VAL A 234 -6.91 3.59 6.40
N VAL A 235 -6.59 2.76 5.42
CA VAL A 235 -6.95 3.00 4.02
C VAL A 235 -8.15 2.13 3.66
N LEU A 236 -9.27 2.77 3.33
CA LEU A 236 -10.51 2.06 3.00
C LEU A 236 -10.37 1.31 1.67
N ARG A 237 -11.19 0.29 1.46
CA ARG A 237 -11.29 -0.42 0.18
C ARG A 237 -11.60 0.55 -0.96
N LYS A 238 -11.05 0.30 -2.15
CA LYS A 238 -11.27 1.10 -3.37
C LYS A 238 -11.09 2.61 -3.14
N SER A 239 -10.08 2.99 -2.36
CA SER A 239 -9.83 4.40 -2.00
C SER A 239 -8.36 4.76 -2.10
N VAL A 240 -8.09 6.06 -2.16
CA VAL A 240 -6.74 6.63 -2.06
C VAL A 240 -6.68 7.46 -0.79
N ARG A 241 -5.57 7.38 -0.05
CA ARG A 241 -5.42 8.11 1.21
C ARG A 241 -3.97 8.51 1.48
N ALA A 242 -3.78 9.76 1.92
CA ALA A 242 -2.51 10.20 2.51
C ALA A 242 -2.27 9.46 3.84
N VAL A 243 -1.14 8.75 3.94
CA VAL A 243 -0.73 8.05 5.18
C VAL A 243 0.18 8.91 6.02
N ILE A 244 1.13 9.60 5.37
CA ILE A 244 2.00 10.59 6.02
C ILE A 244 2.12 11.82 5.14
N ALA A 245 2.06 12.99 5.75
CA ALA A 245 2.49 14.25 5.17
C ALA A 245 3.61 14.85 6.03
N SER A 246 4.63 15.40 5.40
CA SER A 246 5.75 16.06 6.08
C SER A 246 6.18 17.29 5.29
N MET A 247 6.50 18.36 6.02
CA MET A 247 7.00 19.62 5.47
C MET A 247 8.51 19.63 5.56
N ALA A 248 9.21 19.86 4.46
CA ALA A 248 10.66 20.01 4.45
C ALA A 248 11.04 21.38 3.89
N HIS A 249 12.12 21.98 4.41
CA HIS A 249 12.66 23.21 3.84
C HIS A 249 12.96 23.02 2.35
N GLN A 250 12.72 24.07 1.55
CA GLN A 250 13.07 24.05 0.14
C GLN A 250 14.55 23.68 -0.05
N GLY A 251 14.82 22.76 -0.98
CA GLY A 251 16.16 22.19 -1.21
C GLY A 251 16.48 20.94 -0.40
N VAL A 252 15.71 20.61 0.64
CA VAL A 252 15.81 19.31 1.32
C VAL A 252 14.97 18.28 0.55
N ASN A 253 15.64 17.30 -0.05
CA ASN A 253 14.98 16.24 -0.82
C ASN A 253 14.64 15.03 0.05
N ALA A 254 13.58 14.31 -0.34
CA ALA A 254 13.40 12.94 0.12
C ALA A 254 14.56 12.09 -0.43
N ALA A 255 15.08 11.20 0.40
CA ALA A 255 16.07 10.20 0.04
C ALA A 255 15.40 8.87 -0.31
N THR A 256 14.47 8.42 0.55
CA THR A 256 13.66 7.20 0.34
C THR A 256 12.28 7.37 0.97
N PHE A 257 11.30 6.58 0.53
CA PHE A 257 9.97 6.52 1.14
C PHE A 257 9.40 5.11 1.00
N GLU A 258 8.57 4.70 1.95
CA GLU A 258 7.96 3.37 1.94
C GLU A 258 6.59 3.40 2.60
N ALA A 259 5.70 2.50 2.18
CA ALA A 259 4.48 2.16 2.90
C ALA A 259 4.37 0.65 3.08
N SER A 260 3.96 0.22 4.26
CA SER A 260 3.67 -1.17 4.60
C SER A 260 2.22 -1.27 5.05
N CYS A 261 1.41 -2.01 4.31
CA CYS A 261 -0.02 -2.19 4.59
C CYS A 261 -0.36 -3.65 4.86
N LYS A 262 -1.25 -3.89 5.81
CA LYS A 262 -1.84 -5.21 6.09
C LYS A 262 -3.37 -5.13 6.10
N PRO A 263 -4.08 -6.19 5.67
CA PRO A 263 -5.53 -6.27 5.84
C PRO A 263 -5.95 -6.15 7.29
N ARG A 264 -7.05 -5.44 7.50
CA ARG A 264 -7.70 -5.36 8.81
C ARG A 264 -8.46 -6.65 9.10
N PRO A 265 -8.39 -7.15 10.35
CA PRO A 265 -9.31 -8.20 10.78
C PRO A 265 -10.77 -7.77 10.58
N PRO A 266 -11.66 -8.69 10.19
CA PRO A 266 -13.08 -8.40 10.14
C PRO A 266 -13.58 -8.01 11.54
N LEU A 267 -14.57 -7.12 11.58
CA LEU A 267 -15.18 -6.73 12.85
C LEU A 267 -15.83 -7.97 13.50
N PRO A 268 -15.79 -8.09 14.84
CA PRO A 268 -16.48 -9.17 15.55
C PRO A 268 -17.97 -9.23 15.14
N PRO A 269 -18.64 -10.38 15.20
CA PRO A 269 -20.09 -10.43 15.00
C PRO A 269 -20.81 -9.44 15.94
N LEU A 270 -21.87 -8.81 15.45
CA LEU A 270 -22.70 -7.91 16.24
C LEU A 270 -23.95 -8.67 16.67
N ASP A 271 -24.18 -8.77 17.98
CA ASP A 271 -25.35 -9.44 18.56
C ASP A 271 -26.56 -8.49 18.61
N THR A 272 -26.99 -8.03 17.44
CA THR A 272 -28.25 -7.29 17.28
C THR A 272 -29.30 -8.25 16.76
N GLN A 273 -30.44 -8.32 17.45
CA GLN A 273 -31.57 -9.13 17.00
C GLN A 273 -32.07 -8.69 15.61
N ALA A 274 -32.47 -9.67 14.78
CA ALA A 274 -32.99 -9.39 13.45
C ALA A 274 -34.21 -8.46 13.50
N GLY A 275 -34.24 -7.44 12.63
CA GLY A 275 -35.31 -6.44 12.58
C GLY A 275 -35.15 -5.25 13.55
N CYS A 276 -34.17 -5.31 14.45
CA CYS A 276 -33.84 -4.18 15.32
C CYS A 276 -32.99 -3.14 14.58
N LYS A 277 -33.44 -1.88 14.63
CA LYS A 277 -32.78 -0.71 14.05
C LYS A 277 -32.77 0.39 15.11
N TYR A 278 -31.86 1.34 14.97
CA TYR A 278 -31.87 2.54 15.78
C TYR A 278 -32.09 3.76 14.89
N GLU A 279 -32.58 4.83 15.50
CA GLU A 279 -32.70 6.14 14.88
C GLU A 279 -31.91 7.16 15.69
N VAL A 280 -31.23 8.07 15.00
CA VAL A 280 -30.56 9.20 15.63
C VAL A 280 -31.57 10.34 15.71
N VAL A 281 -32.18 10.51 16.88
CA VAL A 281 -33.20 11.53 17.17
C VAL A 281 -32.58 12.92 17.24
N LYS A 282 -31.40 13.03 17.86
CA LYS A 282 -30.61 14.26 17.91
C LYS A 282 -29.19 13.97 17.46
N PRO A 283 -28.83 14.29 16.20
CA PRO A 283 -27.46 14.16 15.74
C PRO A 283 -26.58 15.22 16.40
N VAL A 284 -25.28 14.98 16.34
CA VAL A 284 -24.25 15.98 16.68
C VAL A 284 -23.38 16.26 15.48
N ASN A 285 -22.73 17.41 15.45
CA ASN A 285 -21.72 17.69 14.45
C ASN A 285 -20.40 17.03 14.86
N ILE A 286 -19.88 16.12 14.03
CA ILE A 286 -18.67 15.34 14.35
C ILE A 286 -17.43 16.25 14.44
N SER A 287 -17.40 17.37 13.69
CA SER A 287 -16.29 18.33 13.74
C SER A 287 -16.08 18.93 15.13
N ASP A 288 -17.15 19.07 15.93
CA ASP A 288 -17.09 19.62 17.29
C ASP A 288 -16.36 18.67 18.25
N PHE A 289 -16.25 17.39 17.88
CA PHE A 289 -15.58 16.33 18.65
C PHE A 289 -14.24 15.91 18.07
N TYR A 290 -13.75 16.60 17.03
CA TYR A 290 -12.41 16.38 16.50
C TYR A 290 -11.40 17.02 17.45
N PRO A 291 -10.50 16.27 18.11
CA PRO A 291 -9.55 16.83 19.07
C PRO A 291 -8.58 17.82 18.41
N PRO A 292 -8.32 19.00 18.99
CA PRO A 292 -7.35 19.96 18.47
C PRO A 292 -5.96 19.35 18.22
N GLU A 293 -5.47 18.51 19.13
CA GLU A 293 -4.16 17.87 19.02
C GLU A 293 -4.10 16.86 17.87
N ALA A 294 -5.24 16.23 17.55
CA ALA A 294 -5.33 15.36 16.38
C ALA A 294 -5.32 16.19 15.08
N ARG A 295 -5.91 17.39 15.08
CA ARG A 295 -5.81 18.32 13.93
C ARG A 295 -4.38 18.80 13.72
N GLU A 296 -3.70 19.22 14.80
CA GLU A 296 -2.30 19.67 14.74
C GLU A 296 -1.33 18.56 14.30
N ALA A 297 -1.66 17.30 14.60
CA ALA A 297 -0.92 16.13 14.19
C ALA A 297 -1.33 15.58 12.81
N ASP A 298 -2.22 16.27 12.09
CA ASP A 298 -2.82 15.85 10.81
C ASP A 298 -3.48 14.46 10.85
N GLU A 299 -3.91 14.00 12.04
CA GLU A 299 -4.49 12.67 12.24
C GLU A 299 -5.93 12.62 11.76
N GLN A 300 -6.24 11.65 10.91
CA GLN A 300 -7.57 11.46 10.34
C GLN A 300 -7.99 9.99 10.44
N GLY A 301 -9.25 9.69 10.14
CA GLY A 301 -9.67 8.35 9.77
C GLY A 301 -10.99 7.86 10.34
N PRO A 302 -11.38 6.64 9.95
CA PRO A 302 -12.59 6.00 10.41
C PRO A 302 -12.40 5.44 11.83
N VAL A 303 -13.37 5.69 12.70
CA VAL A 303 -13.53 5.00 13.99
C VAL A 303 -14.88 4.30 13.97
N VAL A 304 -14.91 3.01 14.32
CA VAL A 304 -16.18 2.30 14.52
C VAL A 304 -16.38 2.08 16.00
N VAL A 305 -17.49 2.59 16.50
CA VAL A 305 -17.94 2.39 17.88
C VAL A 305 -19.13 1.45 17.94
N GLU A 306 -19.20 0.69 19.01
CA GLU A 306 -20.33 -0.15 19.39
C GLU A 306 -20.94 0.37 20.68
N PHE A 307 -22.27 0.43 20.73
CA PHE A 307 -23.00 1.05 21.84
C PHE A 307 -24.37 0.39 22.05
N THR A 308 -24.96 0.59 23.21
CA THR A 308 -26.30 0.10 23.59
C THR A 308 -27.33 1.22 23.49
N VAL A 309 -28.49 0.96 22.87
CA VAL A 309 -29.63 1.90 22.86
C VAL A 309 -30.74 1.41 23.79
N PRO A 310 -31.21 2.23 24.75
CA PRO A 310 -32.16 1.79 25.78
C PRO A 310 -33.62 1.64 25.30
N GLY A 311 -33.88 1.81 24.01
CA GLY A 311 -35.20 1.68 23.36
C GLY A 311 -35.93 3.01 23.16
N LYS A 312 -36.05 3.85 24.20
CA LYS A 312 -36.58 5.21 24.04
C LYS A 312 -35.48 6.21 23.71
N ALA A 313 -35.86 7.38 23.19
CA ALA A 313 -34.95 8.49 22.92
C ALA A 313 -34.11 8.85 24.16
N ALA A 314 -32.83 8.52 24.13
CA ALA A 314 -31.86 8.80 25.19
C ALA A 314 -30.43 8.73 24.62
N SER A 315 -29.45 9.18 25.41
CA SER A 315 -28.04 8.93 25.07
C SER A 315 -27.73 7.44 25.10
N PRO A 316 -26.94 6.93 24.14
CA PRO A 316 -26.51 5.53 24.16
C PRO A 316 -25.53 5.25 25.32
N THR A 317 -25.47 4.00 25.75
CA THR A 317 -24.57 3.53 26.84
C THR A 317 -23.57 2.50 26.33
N ASP A 318 -22.64 2.07 27.19
CA ASP A 318 -21.66 1.01 26.92
C ASP A 318 -20.86 1.21 25.62
N ILE A 319 -20.55 2.47 25.32
CA ILE A 319 -19.87 2.90 24.09
C ILE A 319 -18.43 2.40 24.13
N LYS A 320 -18.04 1.62 23.13
CA LYS A 320 -16.71 1.02 23.00
C LYS A 320 -16.21 1.17 21.58
N VAL A 321 -14.94 1.49 21.42
CA VAL A 321 -14.28 1.43 20.10
C VAL A 321 -14.04 -0.03 19.75
N ILE A 322 -14.58 -0.48 18.62
CA ILE A 322 -14.39 -1.84 18.10
C ILE A 322 -13.49 -1.89 16.87
N ALA A 323 -13.27 -0.73 16.22
CA ALA A 323 -12.20 -0.55 15.24
C ALA A 323 -11.67 0.87 15.31
N SER A 324 -10.37 0.98 15.61
CA SER A 324 -9.65 2.24 15.75
C SER A 324 -9.31 2.86 14.39
N SER A 325 -9.14 4.18 14.38
CA SER A 325 -8.49 4.93 13.29
C SER A 325 -6.97 4.80 13.27
N LEU A 326 -6.40 4.12 14.28
CA LEU A 326 -4.99 4.13 14.69
C LEU A 326 -4.55 5.41 15.42
N SER A 327 -5.50 6.27 15.79
CA SER A 327 -5.28 7.40 16.70
C SER A 327 -6.17 7.26 17.95
N PRO A 328 -5.58 7.12 19.15
CA PRO A 328 -6.33 7.13 20.42
C PRO A 328 -7.13 8.41 20.64
N ARG A 329 -6.67 9.54 20.09
CA ARG A 329 -7.37 10.83 20.19
C ARG A 329 -8.67 10.81 19.41
N LEU A 330 -8.63 10.36 18.15
CA LEU A 330 -9.83 10.23 17.32
C LEU A 330 -10.80 9.19 17.90
N ASP A 331 -10.26 8.11 18.48
CA ASP A 331 -11.03 7.08 19.16
C ASP A 331 -11.82 7.66 20.35
N GLN A 332 -11.19 8.51 21.16
CA GLN A 332 -11.86 9.23 22.25
C GLN A 332 -12.91 10.22 21.72
N GLY A 333 -12.58 10.99 20.68
CA GLY A 333 -13.51 11.91 20.02
C GLY A 333 -14.76 11.20 19.52
N ALA A 334 -14.61 10.00 18.94
CA ALA A 334 -15.73 9.18 18.49
C ALA A 334 -16.67 8.75 19.63
N VAL A 335 -16.10 8.32 20.75
CA VAL A 335 -16.87 7.92 21.95
C VAL A 335 -17.65 9.12 22.49
N GLN A 336 -17.02 10.29 22.58
CA GLN A 336 -17.68 11.52 23.04
C GLN A 336 -18.80 11.95 22.09
N ALA A 337 -18.55 11.93 20.77
CA ALA A 337 -19.55 12.28 19.76
C ALA A 337 -20.78 11.39 19.87
N VAL A 338 -20.61 10.07 19.95
CA VAL A 338 -21.74 9.14 20.06
C VAL A 338 -22.46 9.26 21.41
N GLY A 339 -21.73 9.50 22.51
CA GLY A 339 -22.35 9.73 23.82
C GLY A 339 -23.21 11.00 23.88
N ALA A 340 -22.90 12.00 23.05
CA ALA A 340 -23.63 13.26 22.97
C ALA A 340 -24.88 13.19 22.06
N MET A 341 -25.03 12.14 21.25
CA MET A 341 -26.23 11.93 20.42
C MET A 341 -27.41 11.46 21.28
N ILE A 342 -28.63 11.74 20.81
CA ILE A 342 -29.85 11.11 21.35
C ILE A 342 -30.33 10.10 20.32
N MET A 343 -30.53 8.85 20.74
CA MET A 343 -30.92 7.74 19.89
C MET A 343 -32.13 6.99 20.46
N SER A 344 -32.94 6.42 19.59
CA SER A 344 -34.07 5.55 19.94
C SER A 344 -33.98 4.23 19.16
N SER A 345 -34.69 3.21 19.63
CA SER A 345 -34.80 1.93 18.94
C SER A 345 -36.10 1.22 19.32
N GLN A 346 -36.77 0.58 18.38
CA GLN A 346 -37.89 -0.30 18.67
C GLN A 346 -37.52 -1.50 19.56
N CYS A 347 -36.21 -1.81 19.68
CA CYS A 347 -35.70 -2.89 20.49
C CYS A 347 -34.92 -2.36 21.69
N LYS A 348 -35.34 -2.78 22.89
CA LYS A 348 -34.74 -2.35 24.14
C LYS A 348 -33.36 -3.00 24.36
N ASN A 349 -32.38 -2.18 24.75
CA ASN A 349 -31.04 -2.59 25.16
C ASN A 349 -30.28 -3.43 24.12
N GLN A 350 -30.51 -3.15 22.84
CA GLN A 350 -29.75 -3.77 21.75
C GLN A 350 -28.44 -3.03 21.49
N ARG A 351 -27.43 -3.78 21.05
CA ARG A 351 -26.14 -3.23 20.63
C ARG A 351 -26.21 -2.83 19.17
N TYR A 352 -25.55 -1.73 18.82
CA TYR A 352 -25.45 -1.21 17.46
C TYR A 352 -24.04 -0.72 17.19
N ARG A 353 -23.72 -0.51 15.92
CA ARG A 353 -22.45 0.09 15.49
C ARG A 353 -22.68 1.34 14.67
N LEU A 354 -21.77 2.29 14.83
CA LEU A 354 -21.69 3.49 14.01
C LEU A 354 -20.24 3.73 13.63
N ARG A 355 -20.00 4.03 12.35
CA ARG A 355 -18.71 4.49 11.84
C ARG A 355 -18.73 6.01 11.76
N LEU A 356 -17.74 6.65 12.37
CA LEU A 356 -17.49 8.08 12.29
C LEU A 356 -16.20 8.27 11.50
N ASN A 357 -16.18 9.23 10.57
CA ASN A 357 -14.98 9.55 9.79
C ASN A 357 -14.51 10.94 10.20
N PHE A 358 -13.33 11.02 10.81
CA PHE A 358 -12.65 12.30 11.05
C PHE A 358 -11.80 12.64 9.83
N GLN A 359 -12.06 13.79 9.22
CA GLN A 359 -11.33 14.30 8.06
C GLN A 359 -11.00 15.76 8.31
N LEU A 360 -9.80 16.17 7.93
CA LEU A 360 -9.43 17.59 7.91
C LEU A 360 -10.16 18.23 6.75
N GLU A 361 -10.72 19.41 6.97
CA GLU A 361 -11.19 20.27 5.88
C GLU A 361 -9.95 20.76 5.13
N GLU A 362 -9.93 20.58 3.80
CA GLU A 362 -8.83 20.99 2.93
C GLU A 362 -8.79 22.49 2.67
#